data_AF-A0A6M2A9J2-F1
#
_entry.id   AF-A0A6M2A9J2-F1
#
_cell.length_a   1.000
_cell.length_b   1.000
_cell.length_c   1.000
_cell.angle_alpha   90.00
_cell.angle_beta   90.00
_cell.angle_gamma   90.00
#
_symmetry.space_group_name_H-M   'P 1'
#
loop_
_entity.id
_entity.type
_entity.pdbx_description
1 polymer ?
#
loop_
_entity_poly.entity_id
_entity_poly.type
_entity_poly.pdbx_seq_one_letter_code
_entity_poly.pdbx_strand_id
1 'polypeptide(L)'
;MVKYLLICISIFLGACFLFSFLGPSYQPSPAEKAVNTAMGRNTKKLSKKHKMHPMGVTVAMPGGDIQYLEIHFQVPGPLSKEDIRKLLVDAAHDFLTDLNNDSELCSCLDGECLSIENVGITLFFIDSFRNDLSDPHIGIAHVRRGNIEYNILDEYYDEEIHRDIPYYKYTYEETYEEALNELRKCG
;
A
#
# COMPACT_ATOMS: atom_id res chain seq x y z
N MET A 1 -58.64 -13.93 -3.68
CA MET A 1 -57.78 -12.74 -3.46
C MET A 1 -56.39 -13.13 -2.92
N VAL A 2 -56.29 -13.86 -1.81
CA VAL A 2 -55.00 -14.29 -1.20
C VAL A 2 -54.13 -15.17 -2.12
N LYS A 3 -54.72 -16.07 -2.92
CA LYS A 3 -53.98 -16.93 -3.88
C LYS A 3 -53.23 -16.14 -4.95
N TYR A 4 -53.82 -15.06 -5.48
CA TYR A 4 -53.20 -14.24 -6.52
C TYR A 4 -52.08 -13.36 -5.96
N LEU A 5 -52.24 -12.88 -4.71
CA LEU A 5 -51.21 -12.12 -4.00
C LEU A 5 -49.94 -12.97 -3.77
N LEU A 6 -50.10 -14.23 -3.36
CA LEU A 6 -48.97 -15.16 -3.16
C LEU A 6 -48.23 -15.48 -4.45
N ILE A 7 -48.94 -15.60 -5.58
CA ILE A 7 -48.34 -15.82 -6.91
C ILE A 7 -47.56 -14.57 -7.36
N CYS A 8 -48.10 -13.37 -7.16
CA CYS A 8 -47.39 -12.14 -7.49
C CYS A 8 -46.12 -11.96 -6.65
N ILE A 9 -46.15 -12.27 -5.35
CA ILE A 9 -44.97 -12.21 -4.47
C ILE A 9 -43.89 -13.20 -4.91
N SER A 10 -44.27 -14.41 -5.31
CA SER A 10 -43.30 -15.44 -5.75
C SER A 10 -42.68 -15.10 -7.11
N ILE A 11 -43.43 -14.49 -8.05
CA ILE A 11 -42.88 -13.97 -9.31
C ILE A 11 -41.93 -12.79 -9.05
N PHE A 12 -42.29 -11.88 -8.13
CA PHE A 12 -41.45 -10.72 -7.79
C PHE A 12 -40.14 -11.13 -7.10
N LEU A 13 -40.20 -12.09 -6.15
CA LEU A 13 -39.01 -12.65 -5.51
C LEU A 13 -38.13 -13.43 -6.50
N GLY A 14 -38.73 -14.17 -7.44
CA GLY A 14 -38.00 -14.85 -8.52
C GLY A 14 -37.31 -13.88 -9.49
N ALA A 15 -37.97 -12.77 -9.83
CA ALA A 15 -37.39 -11.72 -10.66
C ALA A 15 -36.23 -10.99 -9.95
N CYS A 16 -36.36 -10.69 -8.65
CA CYS A 16 -35.27 -10.11 -7.86
C CYS A 16 -34.05 -11.05 -7.74
N PHE A 17 -34.26 -12.36 -7.63
CA PHE A 17 -33.16 -13.33 -7.61
C PHE A 17 -32.42 -13.41 -8.94
N LEU A 18 -33.11 -13.32 -10.08
CA LEU A 18 -32.49 -13.33 -11.40
C LEU A 18 -31.67 -12.07 -11.69
N PHE A 19 -32.13 -10.90 -11.23
CA PHE A 19 -31.39 -9.64 -11.40
C PHE A 19 -30.09 -9.58 -10.57
N SER A 20 -30.06 -10.19 -9.39
CA SER A 20 -28.85 -10.22 -8.54
C SER A 20 -27.73 -11.12 -9.08
N PHE A 21 -28.04 -12.13 -9.90
CA PHE A 21 -27.05 -13.04 -10.49
C PHE A 21 -26.61 -12.65 -11.92
N LEU A 22 -27.36 -11.77 -12.60
CA LEU A 22 -27.10 -11.35 -13.98
C LEU A 22 -26.44 -9.96 -14.09
N GLY A 23 -26.04 -9.36 -12.96
CA GLY A 23 -25.20 -8.16 -12.99
C GLY A 23 -23.89 -8.45 -13.75
N PRO A 24 -23.38 -7.51 -14.56
CA PRO A 24 -22.13 -7.71 -15.27
C PRO A 24 -21.01 -8.04 -14.27
N SER A 25 -20.36 -9.19 -14.45
CA SER A 25 -19.18 -9.51 -13.64
C SER A 25 -18.10 -8.48 -13.94
N TYR A 26 -17.48 -7.94 -12.89
CA TYR A 26 -16.36 -7.02 -13.05
C TYR A 26 -15.24 -7.73 -13.82
N GLN A 27 -14.84 -7.16 -14.95
CA GLN A 27 -13.73 -7.65 -15.77
C GLN A 27 -12.63 -6.60 -15.73
N PRO A 28 -11.51 -6.86 -15.02
CA PRO A 28 -10.44 -5.89 -14.93
C PRO A 28 -9.81 -5.65 -16.30
N SER A 29 -9.42 -4.40 -16.54
CA SER A 29 -8.75 -4.01 -17.78
C SER A 29 -7.38 -4.70 -17.91
N PRO A 30 -6.79 -4.80 -19.12
CA PRO A 30 -5.43 -5.33 -19.28
C PRO A 30 -4.41 -4.61 -18.40
N ALA A 31 -4.48 -3.27 -18.33
CA ALA A 31 -3.60 -2.45 -17.50
C ALA A 31 -3.75 -2.76 -16.01
N GLU A 32 -5.00 -2.89 -15.55
CA GLU A 32 -5.27 -3.26 -14.16
C GLU A 32 -4.77 -4.67 -13.82
N LYS A 33 -4.92 -5.64 -14.74
CA LYS A 33 -4.35 -6.98 -14.56
C LYS A 33 -2.83 -6.96 -14.49
N ALA A 34 -2.17 -6.17 -15.35
CA ALA A 34 -0.72 -6.02 -15.35
C ALA A 34 -0.24 -5.40 -14.03
N VAL A 35 -0.87 -4.30 -13.59
CA VAL A 35 -0.57 -3.65 -12.30
C VAL A 35 -0.76 -4.61 -11.13
N ASN A 36 -1.93 -5.26 -11.01
CA ASN A 36 -2.19 -6.18 -9.91
C ASN A 36 -1.19 -7.35 -9.87
N THR A 37 -0.79 -7.86 -11.04
CA THR A 37 0.21 -8.92 -11.15
C THR A 37 1.59 -8.44 -10.73
N ALA A 38 2.02 -7.27 -11.22
CA ALA A 38 3.30 -6.67 -10.85
C ALA A 38 3.36 -6.35 -9.34
N MET A 39 2.30 -5.76 -8.79
CA MET A 39 2.18 -5.43 -7.36
C MET A 39 2.23 -6.69 -6.49
N GLY A 40 1.48 -7.73 -6.84
CA GLY A 40 1.48 -8.99 -6.09
C GLY A 40 2.84 -9.69 -6.10
N ARG A 41 3.52 -9.70 -7.26
CA ARG A 41 4.85 -10.28 -7.40
C ARG A 41 5.91 -9.51 -6.60
N ASN A 42 5.91 -8.18 -6.70
CA ASN A 42 6.82 -7.31 -5.94
C ASN A 42 6.59 -7.42 -4.43
N THR A 43 5.34 -7.39 -3.99
CA THR A 43 4.98 -7.56 -2.57
C THR A 43 5.55 -8.85 -2.01
N LYS A 44 5.41 -9.98 -2.74
CA LYS A 44 5.95 -11.27 -2.32
C LYS A 44 7.48 -11.29 -2.31
N LYS A 45 8.13 -10.70 -3.32
CA LYS A 45 9.59 -10.63 -3.42
C LYS A 45 10.18 -9.83 -2.26
N LEU A 46 9.68 -8.61 -2.04
CA LEU A 46 10.14 -7.70 -0.99
C LEU A 46 9.88 -8.27 0.40
N SER A 47 8.69 -8.84 0.64
CA SER A 47 8.36 -9.54 1.88
C SER A 47 9.40 -10.61 2.22
N LYS A 48 9.77 -11.46 1.25
CA LYS A 48 10.76 -12.51 1.44
C LYS A 48 12.18 -11.95 1.65
N LYS A 49 12.60 -10.99 0.82
CA LYS A 49 13.96 -10.41 0.87
C LYS A 49 14.23 -9.72 2.20
N HIS A 50 13.26 -8.96 2.69
CA HIS A 50 13.42 -8.09 3.86
C HIS A 50 12.72 -8.62 5.13
N LYS A 51 12.11 -9.81 5.08
CA LYS A 51 11.36 -10.43 6.20
C LYS A 51 10.25 -9.54 6.76
N MET A 52 9.54 -8.85 5.86
CA MET A 52 8.43 -7.96 6.21
C MET A 52 7.08 -8.63 5.90
N HIS A 53 6.03 -8.27 6.63
CA HIS A 53 4.69 -8.83 6.44
C HIS A 53 3.83 -7.91 5.55
N PRO A 54 3.32 -8.37 4.39
CA PRO A 54 2.46 -7.54 3.55
C PRO A 54 1.17 -7.12 4.26
N MET A 55 0.79 -5.86 4.12
CA MET A 55 -0.48 -5.33 4.64
C MET A 55 -1.45 -4.90 3.54
N GLY A 56 -0.93 -4.34 2.45
CA GLY A 56 -1.77 -3.79 1.40
C GLY A 56 -0.99 -3.15 0.29
N VAL A 57 -1.72 -2.68 -0.72
CA VAL A 57 -1.19 -1.94 -1.85
C VAL A 57 -2.09 -0.74 -2.14
N THR A 58 -1.49 0.35 -2.60
CA THR A 58 -2.20 1.54 -3.09
C THR A 58 -1.89 1.71 -4.57
N VAL A 59 -2.92 1.94 -5.38
CA VAL A 59 -2.81 2.16 -6.83
C VAL A 59 -3.61 3.42 -7.18
N ALA A 60 -2.94 4.40 -7.79
CA ALA A 60 -3.58 5.59 -8.33
C ALA A 60 -3.49 5.57 -9.86
N MET A 61 -4.63 5.30 -10.51
CA MET A 61 -4.75 5.24 -11.97
C MET A 61 -5.92 6.09 -12.51
N PRO A 62 -6.00 7.40 -12.22
CA PRO A 62 -7.08 8.23 -12.74
C PRO A 62 -7.00 8.29 -14.28
N GLY A 63 -8.11 8.03 -14.95
CA GLY A 63 -8.15 8.00 -16.42
C GLY A 63 -7.51 6.77 -17.06
N GLY A 64 -6.96 5.84 -16.28
CA GLY A 64 -6.27 4.64 -16.76
C GLY A 64 -4.75 4.70 -16.68
N ASP A 65 -4.18 5.89 -16.46
CA ASP A 65 -2.73 6.11 -16.45
C ASP A 65 -2.14 5.91 -15.05
N ILE A 66 -1.03 5.18 -14.94
CA ILE A 66 -0.37 4.92 -13.66
C ILE A 66 0.30 6.19 -13.15
N GLN A 67 -0.27 6.78 -12.10
CA GLN A 67 0.31 7.95 -11.44
C GLN A 67 1.14 7.57 -10.23
N TYR A 68 0.71 6.56 -9.46
CA TYR A 68 1.37 6.18 -8.22
C TYR A 68 1.05 4.74 -7.80
N LEU A 69 2.07 4.02 -7.32
CA LEU A 69 1.99 2.65 -6.84
C LEU A 69 2.71 2.51 -5.50
N GLU A 70 2.08 1.90 -4.50
CA GLU A 70 2.71 1.77 -3.18
C GLU A 70 2.40 0.42 -2.53
N ILE A 71 3.39 -0.12 -1.80
CA ILE A 71 3.25 -1.37 -1.04
C ILE A 71 3.43 -1.09 0.45
N HIS A 72 2.53 -1.63 1.26
CA HIS A 72 2.47 -1.42 2.69
C HIS A 72 2.92 -2.70 3.39
N PHE A 73 3.83 -2.57 4.35
CA PHE A 73 4.35 -3.68 5.14
C PHE A 73 4.27 -3.40 6.64
N GLN A 74 4.08 -4.45 7.41
CA GLN A 74 4.34 -4.49 8.84
C GLN A 74 5.74 -5.07 9.09
N VAL A 75 6.50 -4.44 9.98
CA VAL A 75 7.90 -4.77 10.27
C VAL A 75 8.10 -4.88 11.79
N PRO A 76 8.73 -5.95 12.30
CA PRO A 76 9.13 -6.01 13.71
C PRO A 76 10.16 -4.92 14.03
N GLY A 77 9.89 -4.13 15.07
CA GLY A 77 10.79 -3.08 15.57
C GLY A 77 11.09 -3.23 17.08
N PRO A 78 11.67 -2.19 17.70
CA PRO A 78 12.09 -0.92 17.09
C PRO A 78 13.34 -1.09 16.20
N LEU A 79 13.47 -0.23 15.19
CA LEU A 79 14.67 -0.10 14.36
C LEU A 79 15.27 1.29 14.50
N SER A 80 16.57 1.42 14.25
CA SER A 80 17.22 2.73 14.17
C SER A 80 16.78 3.48 12.91
N LYS A 81 16.87 4.82 12.90
CA LYS A 81 16.60 5.62 11.70
C LYS A 81 17.46 5.17 10.51
N GLU A 82 18.71 4.77 10.75
CA GLU A 82 19.65 4.29 9.72
C GLU A 82 19.23 2.94 9.13
N ASP A 83 18.82 1.98 9.97
CA ASP A 83 18.30 0.69 9.49
C ASP A 83 17.02 0.87 8.68
N ILE A 84 16.13 1.77 9.11
CA ILE A 84 14.90 2.12 8.41
C ILE A 84 15.23 2.78 7.06
N ARG A 85 16.19 3.71 7.02
CA ARG A 85 16.67 4.34 5.78
C ARG A 85 17.12 3.30 4.78
N LYS A 86 18.01 2.39 5.21
CA LYS A 86 18.53 1.32 4.35
C LYS A 86 17.40 0.44 3.83
N LEU A 87 16.48 0.04 4.70
CA LEU A 87 15.34 -0.80 4.35
C LEU A 87 14.44 -0.14 3.30
N LEU A 88 14.07 1.12 3.50
CA LEU A 88 13.22 1.87 2.57
C LEU A 88 13.92 2.12 1.22
N VAL A 89 15.18 2.52 1.24
CA VAL A 89 15.96 2.77 0.02
C VAL A 89 16.11 1.50 -0.80
N ASP A 90 16.51 0.39 -0.18
CA ASP A 90 16.69 -0.89 -0.84
C ASP A 90 15.35 -1.43 -1.40
N ALA A 91 14.28 -1.36 -0.61
CA ALA A 91 12.97 -1.86 -1.02
C ALA A 91 12.37 -1.03 -2.17
N ALA A 92 12.46 0.31 -2.09
CA ALA A 92 11.97 1.20 -3.14
C ALA A 92 12.79 1.06 -4.43
N HIS A 93 14.12 0.89 -4.33
CA HIS A 93 14.98 0.66 -5.48
C HIS A 93 14.63 -0.65 -6.20
N ASP A 94 14.51 -1.75 -5.45
CA ASP A 94 14.11 -3.05 -5.99
C ASP A 94 12.73 -2.97 -6.65
N PHE A 95 11.77 -2.32 -5.98
CA PHE A 95 10.41 -2.18 -6.48
C PHE A 95 10.37 -1.40 -7.80
N LEU A 96 11.00 -0.23 -7.84
CA LEU A 96 11.09 0.60 -9.04
C LEU A 96 11.76 -0.14 -10.20
N THR A 97 12.85 -0.84 -9.90
CA THR A 97 13.60 -1.63 -10.90
C THR A 97 12.75 -2.76 -11.47
N ASP A 98 12.00 -3.46 -10.62
CA ASP A 98 11.13 -4.56 -11.08
C ASP A 98 9.94 -4.06 -11.90
N LEU A 99 9.36 -2.91 -11.55
CA LEU A 99 8.27 -2.32 -12.33
C LEU A 99 8.74 -1.90 -13.72
N ASN A 100 9.87 -1.19 -13.81
CA ASN A 100 10.44 -0.75 -15.09
C ASN A 100 11.01 -1.88 -15.96
N ASN A 101 11.15 -3.09 -15.42
CA ASN A 101 11.55 -4.28 -16.17
C ASN A 101 10.37 -5.22 -16.47
N ASP A 102 9.15 -4.92 -16.02
CA ASP A 102 7.98 -5.71 -16.35
C ASP A 102 7.43 -5.31 -17.72
N SER A 103 7.56 -6.20 -18.70
CA SER A 103 7.13 -5.95 -20.08
C SER A 103 5.62 -5.74 -20.22
N GLU A 104 4.80 -6.40 -19.39
CA GLU A 104 3.34 -6.24 -19.43
C GLU A 104 2.94 -4.88 -18.87
N LEU A 105 3.55 -4.48 -17.75
CA LEU A 105 3.33 -3.17 -17.16
C LEU A 105 3.84 -2.04 -18.07
N CYS A 106 5.04 -2.18 -18.63
CA CYS A 106 5.63 -1.17 -19.52
C CYS A 106 4.79 -0.95 -20.77
N SER A 107 4.10 -2.00 -21.26
CA SER A 107 3.17 -1.85 -22.39
C SER A 107 1.96 -0.95 -22.07
N CYS A 108 1.67 -0.70 -20.79
CA CYS A 108 0.59 0.14 -20.30
C CYS A 108 1.05 1.56 -19.93
N LEU A 109 2.35 1.86 -20.00
CA LEU A 109 2.94 3.15 -19.61
C LEU A 109 3.22 4.07 -20.81
N ASP A 110 2.72 3.74 -22.01
CA ASP A 110 2.95 4.50 -23.25
C ASP A 110 4.43 4.85 -23.53
N GLY A 111 5.35 4.01 -23.03
CA GLY A 111 6.80 4.16 -23.20
C GLY A 111 7.50 5.02 -22.14
N GLU A 112 6.78 5.49 -21.12
CA GLU A 112 7.38 6.19 -19.98
C GLU A 112 7.89 5.22 -18.91
N CYS A 113 9.10 5.47 -18.40
CA CYS A 113 9.62 4.76 -17.23
C CYS A 113 9.11 5.44 -15.96
N LEU A 114 8.73 4.64 -14.97
CA LEU A 114 8.44 5.14 -13.63
C LEU A 114 9.72 5.65 -12.98
N SER A 115 9.56 6.64 -12.10
CA SER A 115 10.62 7.16 -11.24
C SER A 115 10.27 6.95 -9.77
N ILE A 116 11.15 7.36 -8.86
CA ILE A 116 10.89 7.32 -7.42
C ILE A 116 9.67 8.16 -7.02
N GLU A 117 9.29 9.16 -7.82
CA GLU A 117 8.09 9.96 -7.60
C GLU A 117 6.79 9.18 -7.78
N ASN A 118 6.85 8.09 -8.56
CA ASN A 118 5.69 7.28 -8.92
C ASN A 118 5.51 6.05 -8.01
N VAL A 119 6.43 5.81 -7.07
CA VAL A 119 6.40 4.61 -6.23
C VAL A 119 6.50 4.95 -4.75
N GLY A 120 5.99 4.05 -3.91
CA GLY A 120 6.11 4.15 -2.47
C GLY A 120 6.26 2.82 -1.76
N ILE A 121 6.83 2.89 -0.57
CA ILE A 121 6.89 1.80 0.41
C ILE A 121 6.53 2.39 1.76
N THR A 122 5.47 1.91 2.40
CA THR A 122 5.14 2.27 3.79
C THR A 122 5.43 1.11 4.73
N LEU A 123 6.11 1.41 5.82
CA LEU A 123 6.43 0.48 6.90
C LEU A 123 5.70 0.90 8.18
N PHE A 124 4.93 -0.03 8.74
CA PHE A 124 4.32 0.06 10.06
C PHE A 124 5.12 -0.80 11.03
N PHE A 125 5.69 -0.19 12.07
CA PHE A 125 6.53 -0.90 13.03
C PHE A 125 5.70 -1.41 14.20
N ILE A 126 5.95 -2.67 14.58
CA ILE A 126 5.29 -3.32 15.72
C ILE A 126 6.27 -3.90 16.72
N ASP A 127 5.83 -4.00 17.97
CA ASP A 127 6.56 -4.69 19.04
C ASP A 127 6.39 -6.24 18.96
N SER A 128 6.98 -6.95 19.93
CA SER A 128 6.86 -8.40 20.05
C SER A 128 5.45 -8.91 20.36
N PHE A 129 4.57 -8.03 20.84
CA PHE A 129 3.17 -8.31 21.15
C PHE A 129 2.23 -7.91 19.99
N ARG A 130 2.80 -7.42 18.87
CA ARG A 130 2.09 -6.92 17.69
C ARG A 130 1.31 -5.63 17.91
N ASN A 131 1.69 -4.84 18.92
CA ASN A 131 1.19 -3.48 19.07
C ASN A 131 2.01 -2.54 18.18
N ASP A 132 1.38 -1.47 17.70
CA ASP A 132 2.07 -0.40 16.98
C ASP A 132 3.08 0.29 17.91
N LEU A 133 4.22 0.69 17.36
CA LEU A 133 5.21 1.45 18.11
C LEU A 133 4.81 2.93 18.22
N SER A 134 5.00 3.48 19.42
CA SER A 134 4.81 4.89 19.74
C SER A 134 6.09 5.49 20.35
N ASP A 135 6.02 6.78 20.72
CA ASP A 135 7.09 7.54 21.39
C ASP A 135 7.75 6.71 22.50
N PRO A 136 9.09 6.51 22.49
CA PRO A 136 10.11 7.24 21.73
C PRO A 136 10.54 6.65 20.39
N HIS A 137 9.82 5.67 19.85
CA HIS A 137 10.22 4.94 18.65
C HIS A 137 9.50 5.42 17.39
N ILE A 138 10.13 5.22 16.23
CA ILE A 138 9.49 5.46 14.94
C ILE A 138 8.41 4.39 14.75
N GLY A 139 7.15 4.82 14.67
CA GLY A 139 5.99 3.96 14.46
C GLY A 139 5.68 3.72 13.00
N ILE A 140 5.90 4.73 12.16
CA ILE A 140 5.65 4.66 10.71
C ILE A 140 6.84 5.29 9.98
N ALA A 141 7.29 4.65 8.90
CA ALA A 141 8.20 5.30 7.96
C ALA A 141 7.83 4.95 6.52
N HIS A 142 8.03 5.88 5.59
CA HIS A 142 7.68 5.62 4.20
C HIS A 142 8.54 6.37 3.21
N VAL A 143 8.72 5.76 2.03
CA VAL A 143 9.11 6.45 0.79
C VAL A 143 7.85 6.81 0.05
N ARG A 144 7.69 8.09 -0.31
CA ARG A 144 6.56 8.57 -1.11
C ARG A 144 6.96 9.84 -1.86
N ARG A 145 6.67 9.90 -3.17
CA ARG A 145 6.92 11.10 -3.99
C ARG A 145 8.35 11.64 -3.79
N GLY A 146 9.33 10.75 -3.96
CA GLY A 146 10.76 11.08 -3.82
C GLY A 146 11.26 11.45 -2.42
N ASN A 147 10.42 11.40 -1.39
CA ASN A 147 10.80 11.74 -0.01
C ASN A 147 10.71 10.53 0.92
N ILE A 148 11.53 10.54 1.96
CA ILE A 148 11.49 9.60 3.08
C ILE A 148 11.03 10.33 4.33
N GLU A 149 9.93 9.85 4.92
CA GLU A 149 9.39 10.36 6.17
C GLU A 149 9.55 9.33 7.28
N TYR A 150 9.90 9.79 8.48
CA TYR A 150 9.99 9.01 9.71
C TYR A 150 9.09 9.64 10.76
N ASN A 151 8.05 8.91 11.17
CA ASN A 151 7.01 9.41 12.05
C ASN A 151 7.07 8.71 13.41
N ILE A 152 7.23 9.51 14.46
CA ILE A 152 7.05 9.09 15.85
C ILE A 152 5.59 9.37 16.22
N LEU A 153 4.90 8.33 16.65
CA LEU A 153 3.48 8.39 17.02
C LEU A 153 3.31 8.62 18.50
N ASP A 154 2.24 9.29 18.86
CA ASP A 154 1.73 9.35 20.23
C ASP A 154 0.20 9.22 20.16
N GLU A 155 -0.43 9.02 21.30
CA GLU A 155 -1.86 8.73 21.37
C GLU A 155 -2.56 9.75 22.27
N TYR A 156 -3.77 10.14 21.87
CA TYR A 156 -4.68 10.84 22.77
C TYR A 156 -6.01 10.09 22.83
N TYR A 157 -6.63 10.08 24.00
CA TYR A 157 -7.95 9.50 24.17
C TYR A 157 -9.02 10.45 23.64
N ASP A 158 -9.80 9.98 22.67
CA ASP A 158 -10.95 10.71 22.15
C ASP A 158 -12.22 10.31 22.91
N GLU A 159 -12.84 11.28 23.58
CA GLU A 159 -14.04 11.06 24.38
C GLU A 159 -15.30 10.80 23.54
N GLU A 160 -15.37 11.29 22.29
CA GLU A 160 -16.55 11.12 21.42
C GLU A 160 -16.63 9.69 20.89
N ILE A 161 -15.48 9.13 20.50
CA ILE A 161 -15.39 7.77 19.96
C ILE A 161 -14.84 6.73 20.95
N HIS A 162 -14.60 7.16 22.20
CA HIS A 162 -14.15 6.34 23.33
C HIS A 162 -12.94 5.44 23.03
N ARG A 163 -11.93 5.96 22.34
CA ARG A 163 -10.71 5.21 22.00
C ARG A 163 -9.50 6.12 21.87
N ASP A 164 -8.33 5.52 21.98
CA ASP A 164 -7.06 6.17 21.66
C ASP A 164 -6.94 6.39 20.15
N ILE A 165 -6.55 7.60 19.76
CA ILE A 165 -6.31 7.99 18.37
C ILE A 165 -4.81 8.30 18.22
N PRO A 166 -4.11 7.61 17.31
CA PRO A 166 -2.72 7.92 17.03
C PRO A 166 -2.60 9.23 16.26
N TYR A 167 -1.60 10.04 16.60
CA TYR A 167 -1.22 11.24 15.86
C TYR A 167 0.29 11.33 15.70
N TYR A 168 0.73 12.11 14.70
CA TYR A 168 2.15 12.36 14.47
C TYR A 168 2.66 13.37 15.51
N LYS A 169 3.47 12.89 16.46
CA LYS A 169 4.15 13.74 17.44
C LYS A 169 5.35 14.44 16.80
N TYR A 170 6.15 13.69 16.07
CA TYR A 170 7.32 14.19 15.34
C TYR A 170 7.42 13.54 13.97
N THR A 171 7.80 14.35 12.97
CA THR A 171 8.11 13.91 11.62
C THR A 171 9.51 14.39 11.26
N TYR A 172 10.34 13.48 10.77
CA TYR A 172 11.63 13.79 10.16
C TYR A 172 11.57 13.45 8.68
N GLU A 173 12.14 14.31 7.85
CA GLU A 173 12.10 14.16 6.40
C GLU A 173 13.50 14.25 5.81
N GLU A 174 13.72 13.51 4.74
CA GLU A 174 14.88 13.65 3.84
C GLU A 174 14.46 13.21 2.44
N THR A 175 15.10 13.76 1.41
CA THR A 175 14.88 13.28 0.04
C THR A 175 15.47 11.88 -0.14
N TYR A 176 14.94 11.13 -1.12
CA TYR A 176 15.46 9.82 -1.46
C TYR A 176 16.95 9.88 -1.87
N GLU A 177 17.35 10.94 -2.57
CA GLU A 177 18.73 11.21 -2.98
C GLU A 177 19.64 11.53 -1.78
N GLU A 178 19.16 12.30 -0.80
CA GLU A 178 19.90 12.53 0.45
C GLU A 178 20.11 11.22 1.21
N ALA A 179 19.06 10.40 1.34
CA ALA A 179 19.14 9.10 1.97
C ALA A 179 20.16 8.17 1.28
N LEU A 180 20.13 8.12 -0.06
CA LEU A 180 21.11 7.38 -0.86
C LEU A 180 22.54 7.87 -0.62
N ASN A 181 22.74 9.19 -0.58
CA ASN A 181 24.06 9.77 -0.33
C ASN A 181 24.56 9.49 1.07
N GLU A 182 23.67 9.47 2.08
CA GLU A 182 24.04 9.14 3.44
C GLU A 182 24.49 7.68 3.58
N LEU A 183 23.78 6.74 2.94
CA LEU A 183 24.16 5.32 2.93
C LEU A 183 25.52 5.06 2.26
N ARG A 184 25.93 5.91 1.31
CA ARG A 184 27.25 5.83 0.65
C ARG A 184 28.40 6.33 1.51
N LYS A 185 28.13 7.17 2.52
CA LYS A 185 29.17 7.66 3.45
C LYS A 185 29.49 6.66 4.55
N CYS A 186 28.54 5.78 4.87
CA CYS A 186 28.67 4.76 5.92
C CYS A 186 29.25 3.42 5.42
N GLY A 187 29.42 3.24 4.11
CA GLY A 187 29.97 2.02 3.48
C GLY A 187 31.42 2.18 3.03
#